data_AF-A0A822FTM9-F1
#
_entry.id   AF-A0A822FTM9-F1
#
_cell.length_a   1.000
_cell.length_b   1.000
_cell.length_c   1.000
_cell.angle_alpha   90.00
_cell.angle_beta   90.00
_cell.angle_gamma   90.00
#
_symmetry.space_group_name_H-M   'P 1'
#
loop_
_entity.id
_entity.type
_entity.pdbx_description
1 polymer ?
#
loop_
_entity_poly.entity_id
_entity_poly.type
_entity_poly.pdbx_seq_one_letter_code
_entity_poly.pdbx_strand_id
1 'polypeptide(L)'
;MGTSLLEYTNPPYLSDISEEPKQLLEPISGYAHESLLPLEEACEPLLNIVPSLPAHIWIAKQNSKNPPNDLTQDESAAIRLYTME
;
A
#
# COMPACT_ATOMS: atom_id res chain seq x y z
N MET A 1 -31.92 46.26 -7.17
CA MET A 1 -32.46 44.87 -7.22
C MET A 1 -31.75 44.17 -8.37
N GLY A 2 -30.79 43.27 -8.23
CA GLY A 2 -30.21 42.60 -7.08
C GLY A 2 -28.74 42.28 -7.37
N THR A 3 -28.04 41.91 -6.31
CA THR A 3 -26.60 41.71 -6.16
C THR A 3 -26.06 40.44 -6.84
N SER A 4 -24.81 40.55 -7.30
CA SER A 4 -23.70 39.58 -7.13
C SER A 4 -23.95 38.10 -7.44
N LEU A 5 -23.24 37.60 -8.44
CA LEU A 5 -22.39 36.42 -8.25
C LEU A 5 -21.04 36.72 -8.92
N LEU A 6 -20.11 37.21 -8.11
CA LEU A 6 -18.69 37.00 -8.39
C LEU A 6 -18.50 35.50 -8.56
N GLU A 7 -18.19 35.06 -9.77
CA GLU A 7 -17.63 33.74 -10.01
C GLU A 7 -16.32 33.68 -9.23
N TYR A 8 -16.40 33.20 -7.99
CA TYR A 8 -15.26 32.70 -7.26
C TYR A 8 -14.76 31.49 -8.03
N THR A 9 -13.90 31.72 -9.01
CA THR A 9 -12.97 30.72 -9.48
C THR A 9 -12.13 30.37 -8.27
N ASN A 10 -12.51 29.32 -7.55
CA ASN A 10 -11.60 28.64 -6.66
C ASN A 10 -10.41 28.26 -7.55
N PRO A 11 -9.22 28.88 -7.41
CA PRO A 11 -8.06 28.30 -8.06
C PRO A 11 -8.00 26.86 -7.56
N PRO A 12 -7.78 25.86 -8.43
CA PRO A 12 -7.45 24.54 -7.93
C PRO A 12 -6.34 24.77 -6.92
N TYR A 13 -6.52 24.27 -5.70
CA TYR A 13 -5.45 24.23 -4.71
C TYR A 13 -4.29 23.50 -5.40
N LEU A 14 -3.40 24.27 -6.03
CA LEU A 14 -2.17 23.82 -6.61
C LEU A 14 -1.30 23.61 -5.38
N SER A 15 -1.52 22.47 -4.73
CA SER A 15 -0.85 22.07 -3.52
C SER A 15 0.64 22.04 -3.79
N ASP A 16 1.35 23.11 -3.44
CA ASP A 16 2.75 23.14 -3.02
C ASP A 16 3.70 22.14 -3.73
N ILE A 17 3.65 22.07 -5.06
CA ILE A 17 4.55 21.22 -5.87
C ILE A 17 5.85 21.97 -6.23
N SER A 18 6.03 23.20 -5.72
CA SER A 18 7.19 24.04 -6.05
C SER A 18 8.50 23.44 -5.55
N GLU A 19 8.46 22.69 -4.45
CA GLU A 19 9.63 22.17 -3.73
C GLU A 19 9.85 20.67 -3.90
N GLU A 20 9.01 19.96 -4.67
CA GLU A 20 9.28 18.55 -4.95
C GLU A 20 10.53 18.42 -5.84
N PRO A 21 11.50 17.55 -5.48
CA PRO A 21 12.66 17.33 -6.31
C PRO A 21 12.19 16.82 -7.67
N LYS A 22 12.41 17.63 -8.73
CA LYS A 22 12.10 17.31 -10.13
C LYS A 22 13.00 16.22 -10.72
N GLN A 23 13.61 15.43 -9.85
CA GLN A 23 14.57 14.41 -10.22
C GLN A 23 13.80 13.16 -10.63
N LEU A 24 14.03 12.70 -11.85
CA LEU A 24 13.51 11.44 -12.32
C LEU A 24 14.21 10.33 -11.53
N LEU A 25 13.50 9.71 -10.58
CA LEU A 25 14.01 8.54 -9.88
C LEU A 25 14.01 7.35 -10.83
N GLU A 26 15.10 6.58 -10.81
CA GLU A 26 15.13 5.32 -11.54
C GLU A 26 14.16 4.32 -10.89
N PRO A 27 13.56 3.42 -11.69
CA PRO A 27 12.78 2.32 -11.13
C PRO A 27 13.61 1.51 -10.14
N ILE A 28 12.96 1.04 -9.08
CA ILE A 28 13.58 0.08 -8.16
C ILE A 28 13.96 -1.16 -8.98
N SER A 29 15.26 -1.46 -9.02
CA SER A 29 15.84 -2.56 -9.79
C SER A 29 16.76 -3.41 -8.90
N GLY A 30 17.16 -4.60 -9.38
CA GLY A 30 18.04 -5.52 -8.64
C GLY A 30 17.34 -6.56 -7.77
N TYR A 31 16.03 -6.43 -7.52
CA TYR A 31 15.27 -7.36 -6.66
C TYR A 31 14.51 -8.47 -7.41
N ALA A 32 14.59 -8.50 -8.74
CA ALA A 32 13.80 -9.44 -9.55
C ALA A 32 14.13 -10.92 -9.31
N HIS A 33 15.29 -11.21 -8.73
CA HIS A 33 15.75 -12.56 -8.42
C HIS A 33 15.97 -12.78 -6.92
N GLU A 34 15.67 -11.77 -6.11
CA GLU A 34 15.77 -11.90 -4.66
C GLU A 34 14.57 -12.69 -4.14
N SER A 35 14.82 -13.54 -3.15
CA SER A 35 13.74 -14.28 -2.51
C SER A 35 12.88 -13.31 -1.69
N LEU A 36 11.56 -13.47 -1.78
CA LEU A 36 10.66 -12.71 -0.93
C LEU A 36 10.86 -13.08 0.53
N LEU A 37 10.78 -12.07 1.40
CA LEU A 37 10.75 -12.26 2.85
C LEU A 37 9.44 -12.93 3.27
N PRO A 38 9.45 -13.75 4.35
CA PRO A 38 8.23 -14.24 4.95
C PRO A 38 7.27 -13.11 5.32
N LEU A 39 5.97 -13.37 5.22
CA LEU A 39 4.93 -12.35 5.46
C LEU A 39 5.03 -11.74 6.87
N GLU A 40 5.38 -12.56 7.87
CA GLU A 40 5.58 -12.12 9.25
C GLU A 40 6.69 -11.08 9.37
N GLU A 41 7.85 -11.35 8.76
CA GLU A 41 9.03 -10.46 8.80
C GLU A 41 8.74 -9.15 8.05
N ALA A 42 8.11 -9.24 6.88
CA ALA A 42 7.70 -8.06 6.11
C ALA A 42 6.74 -7.13 6.88
N CYS A 43 5.96 -7.70 7.81
CA CYS A 43 4.98 -6.97 8.60
C CYS A 43 5.50 -6.49 9.96
N GLU A 44 6.71 -6.88 10.39
CA GLU A 44 7.28 -6.47 11.68
C GLU A 44 7.21 -4.95 11.95
N PRO A 45 7.54 -4.07 10.98
CA PRO A 45 7.49 -2.62 11.19
C PRO A 45 6.08 -2.10 11.53
N LEU A 46 5.04 -2.87 11.16
CA LEU A 46 3.63 -2.47 11.32
C LEU A 46 3.02 -2.96 12.63
N LEU A 47 3.68 -3.85 13.38
CA LEU A 47 3.14 -4.45 14.60
C LEU A 47 2.80 -3.43 15.69
N ASN A 48 3.56 -2.34 15.76
CA ASN A 48 3.32 -1.24 16.71
C ASN A 48 2.17 -0.32 16.29
N ILE A 49 1.74 -0.39 15.03
CA ILE A 49 0.69 0.46 14.45
C ILE A 49 -0.65 -0.29 14.44
N VAL A 50 -0.61 -1.59 14.14
CA VAL A 50 -1.79 -2.45 14.03
C VAL A 50 -1.64 -3.65 14.97
N PRO A 51 -2.10 -3.54 16.24
CA PRO A 51 -1.91 -4.60 17.23
C PRO A 51 -2.58 -5.94 16.88
N SER A 52 -3.65 -5.92 16.07
CA SER A 52 -4.35 -7.12 15.60
C SER A 52 -3.65 -7.82 14.42
N LEU A 53 -2.60 -7.22 13.87
CA LEU A 53 -1.92 -7.70 12.67
C LEU A 53 -1.42 -9.15 12.77
N PRO A 54 -0.85 -9.63 13.89
CA PRO A 54 -0.44 -11.04 14.01
C PRO A 54 -1.60 -12.02 13.79
N ALA A 55 -2.79 -11.71 14.31
CA ALA A 55 -3.97 -12.56 14.13
C ALA A 55 -4.41 -12.54 12.66
N HIS A 56 -4.42 -11.38 12.02
CA HIS A 56 -4.78 -11.25 10.61
C HIS A 56 -3.79 -11.97 9.69
N ILE A 57 -2.47 -11.88 9.95
CA ILE A 57 -1.44 -12.64 9.23
C ILE A 57 -1.72 -14.14 9.36
N TRP A 58 -2.00 -14.61 10.58
CA TRP A 58 -2.31 -16.02 10.80
C TRP A 58 -3.55 -16.46 10.00
N ILE A 59 -4.66 -15.72 10.08
CA ILE A 59 -5.89 -16.01 9.33
C ILE A 59 -5.61 -16.00 7.82
N ALA A 60 -4.84 -15.02 7.34
CA ALA A 60 -4.52 -14.87 5.93
C ALA A 60 -3.73 -16.09 5.41
N LYS A 61 -2.74 -16.55 6.19
CA LYS A 61 -1.95 -17.75 5.87
C LYS A 61 -2.79 -19.01 5.93
N GLN A 62 -3.68 -19.17 6.91
CA GLN A 62 -4.58 -20.33 6.97
C GLN A 62 -5.49 -20.42 5.74
N ASN A 63 -5.99 -19.28 5.28
CA ASN A 63 -6.84 -19.18 4.10
C ASN A 63 -6.09 -19.23 2.75
N SER A 64 -4.77 -19.41 2.80
CA SER A 64 -3.89 -19.40 1.62
C SER A 64 -3.02 -20.65 1.51
N LYS A 65 -3.36 -21.73 2.24
CA LYS A 65 -2.63 -23.02 2.19
C LYS A 65 -2.62 -23.67 0.80
N ASN A 66 -3.66 -23.43 0.00
CA ASN A 66 -3.78 -23.90 -1.37
C ASN A 66 -3.93 -22.67 -2.28
N PRO A 67 -2.83 -21.91 -2.50
CA PRO A 67 -2.90 -20.69 -3.28
C PRO A 67 -3.27 -21.02 -4.74
N PRO A 68 -4.06 -20.16 -5.41
CA PRO A 68 -4.30 -20.31 -6.85
C PRO A 68 -3.02 -19.96 -7.63
N ASN A 69 -2.86 -20.58 -8.80
CA ASN A 69 -1.76 -20.31 -9.74
C ASN A 69 -0.37 -20.66 -9.16
N ASP A 70 0.67 -19.96 -9.62
CA ASP A 70 2.07 -20.15 -9.24
C ASP A 70 2.48 -19.30 -8.02
N LEU A 71 1.50 -18.85 -7.23
CA LEU A 71 1.78 -18.08 -6.02
C LEU A 71 2.21 -18.99 -4.88
N THR A 72 3.18 -18.51 -4.10
CA THR A 72 3.47 -19.06 -2.79
C THR A 72 2.34 -18.76 -1.80
N GLN A 73 2.32 -19.53 -0.70
CA GLN A 73 1.37 -19.28 0.38
C GLN A 73 1.49 -17.86 0.93
N ASP A 74 2.72 -17.34 1.07
CA ASP A 74 2.96 -16.02 1.64
C ASP A 74 2.54 -14.89 0.69
N GLU A 75 2.77 -15.01 -0.62
CA GLU A 75 2.26 -14.05 -1.61
C GLU A 75 0.74 -13.98 -1.61
N SER A 76 0.08 -15.14 -1.63
CA SER A 76 -1.38 -15.23 -1.56
C SER A 76 -1.93 -14.68 -0.25
N ALA A 77 -1.25 -14.98 0.88
CA ALA A 77 -1.60 -14.44 2.18
C ALA A 77 -1.41 -12.92 2.25
N ALA A 78 -0.37 -12.35 1.63
CA ALA A 78 -0.15 -10.91 1.59
C ALA A 78 -1.29 -10.17 0.85
N ILE A 79 -1.68 -10.68 -0.32
CA ILE A 79 -2.83 -10.14 -1.07
C ILE A 79 -4.10 -10.24 -0.22
N ARG A 80 -4.34 -11.40 0.39
CA ARG A 80 -5.51 -11.61 1.24
C ARG A 80 -5.54 -10.65 2.42
N LEU A 81 -4.42 -10.52 3.12
CA LEU A 81 -4.26 -9.63 4.27
C LEU A 81 -4.60 -8.18 3.92
N TYR A 82 -4.18 -7.71 2.74
CA TYR A 82 -4.53 -6.37 2.25
C TYR A 82 -6.04 -6.18 2.01
N THR A 83 -6.75 -7.25 1.66
CA THR A 83 -8.19 -7.23 1.37
C THR A 83 -9.09 -7.60 2.56
N MET A 84 -8.53 -7.85 3.75
CA MET A 84 -9.32 -8.12 4.95
C MET A 84 -9.96 -6.81 5.46
N GLU A 85 -11.28 -6.84 5.70
CA GLU A 85 -12.05 -5.75 6.35
C GLU A 85 -12.21 -5.99 7.85
#